data_AF-A0A950QAJ8-F1
#
_entry.id   AF-A0A950QAJ8-F1
#
_cell.length_a   1.000
_cell.length_b   1.000
_cell.length_c   1.000
_cell.angle_alpha   90.00
_cell.angle_beta   90.00
_cell.angle_gamma   90.00
#
_symmetry.space_group_name_H-M   'P 1'
#
loop_
_entity.id
_entity.type
_entity.pdbx_description
1 polymer ?
#
loop_
_entity_poly.entity_id
_entity_poly.type
_entity_poly.pdbx_seq_one_letter_code
_entity_poly.pdbx_strand_id
1 'polypeptide(L)'
;IDNTYSYSYLSFSGYIRAKALMDGYWKRVDERKTPDKSPYRAGFAQTICVADTDAEAEKLYKEHVDYFYNRCLHVYPGFADAPGYRTIKTIQTGALSQYAPPVGGYSTLTWKDLTEQGHVIAGSPETVRQKMEELAKSLHVGNIFCLMHVGNMPKEKCMYSTKLFAEKVMPKLRNLFPEYESDERFWCHPIKQVTPGSLPTEKKALEVVGAAR
;
A
#
# COMPACT_ATOMS: atom_id res chain seq x y z
N ILE A 1 6.07 18.24 -4.73
CA ILE A 1 5.35 18.46 -6.01
C ILE A 1 6.30 19.04 -7.04
N ASP A 2 7.09 20.05 -6.68
CA ASP A 2 7.99 20.77 -7.60
C ASP A 2 9.06 19.88 -8.27
N ASN A 3 9.50 18.80 -7.62
CA ASN A 3 10.50 17.87 -8.17
C ASN A 3 9.92 16.70 -9.00
N THR A 4 8.60 16.66 -9.21
CA THR A 4 7.94 15.57 -9.96
C THR A 4 8.28 14.17 -9.43
N TYR A 5 8.42 14.04 -8.11
CA TYR A 5 8.60 12.73 -7.48
C TYR A 5 7.29 11.96 -7.39
N SER A 6 7.43 10.63 -7.33
CA SER A 6 6.35 9.71 -7.01
C SER A 6 5.80 9.99 -5.61
N TYR A 7 4.48 10.02 -5.48
CA TYR A 7 3.79 10.16 -4.21
C TYR A 7 3.13 8.84 -3.84
N SER A 8 3.78 8.08 -2.96
CA SER A 8 3.28 6.79 -2.50
C SER A 8 2.57 6.94 -1.16
N TYR A 9 1.28 6.62 -1.15
CA TYR A 9 0.48 6.60 0.08
C TYR A 9 0.34 5.17 0.60
N LEU A 10 1.01 4.90 1.73
CA LEU A 10 0.89 3.66 2.49
C LEU A 10 -0.17 3.84 3.57
N SER A 11 -1.22 3.02 3.53
CA SER A 11 -2.29 3.04 4.52
C SER A 11 -2.86 1.65 4.76
N PHE A 12 -3.22 1.37 6.01
CA PHE A 12 -4.02 0.19 6.37
C PHE A 12 -5.50 0.52 6.56
N SER A 13 -5.90 1.80 6.50
CA SER A 13 -7.29 2.27 6.70
C SER A 13 -8.18 2.13 5.45
N GLY A 14 -7.65 1.55 4.38
CA GLY A 14 -8.38 1.30 3.14
C GLY A 14 -8.47 2.46 2.14
N TYR A 15 -8.75 2.11 0.89
CA TYR A 15 -8.74 3.08 -0.22
C TYR A 15 -9.88 4.10 -0.16
N ILE A 16 -11.03 3.74 0.43
CA ILE A 16 -12.19 4.64 0.55
C ILE A 16 -11.82 5.86 1.40
N ARG A 17 -11.18 5.64 2.55
CA ARG A 17 -10.64 6.73 3.38
C ARG A 17 -9.48 7.44 2.69
N ALA A 18 -8.64 6.69 1.96
CA ALA A 18 -7.52 7.26 1.21
C ALA A 18 -7.94 8.29 0.17
N LYS A 19 -9.16 8.18 -0.37
CA LYS A 19 -9.68 9.08 -1.39
C LYS A 19 -9.61 10.54 -0.98
N ALA A 20 -9.98 10.88 0.26
CA ALA A 20 -9.93 12.27 0.72
C ALA A 20 -8.52 12.86 0.67
N LEU A 21 -7.50 12.07 1.02
CA LEU A 21 -6.10 12.49 0.95
C LEU A 21 -5.62 12.61 -0.51
N MET A 22 -5.95 11.62 -1.33
CA MET A 22 -5.54 11.58 -2.73
C MET A 22 -6.20 12.70 -3.54
N ASP A 23 -7.47 12.99 -3.31
CA ASP A 23 -8.16 14.14 -3.91
C ASP A 23 -7.46 15.45 -3.53
N GLY A 24 -7.05 15.59 -2.27
CA GLY A 24 -6.27 16.73 -1.79
C GLY A 24 -4.90 16.85 -2.47
N TYR A 25 -4.22 15.73 -2.68
CA TYR A 25 -2.96 15.68 -3.43
C TYR A 25 -3.15 16.11 -4.89
N TRP A 26 -4.13 15.55 -5.61
CA TRP A 26 -4.39 15.87 -7.01
C TRP A 26 -4.83 17.32 -7.19
N LYS A 27 -5.68 17.84 -6.29
CA LYS A 27 -6.02 19.26 -6.26
C LYS A 27 -4.79 20.15 -6.11
N ARG A 28 -3.82 19.75 -5.27
CA ARG A 28 -2.56 20.50 -5.10
C ARG A 28 -1.67 20.45 -6.33
N VAL A 29 -1.65 19.33 -7.06
CA VAL A 29 -0.96 19.21 -8.35
C VAL A 29 -1.57 20.18 -9.37
N ASP A 30 -2.91 20.24 -9.45
CA ASP A 30 -3.64 21.15 -10.33
C ASP A 30 -3.39 22.63 -10.00
N GLU A 31 -3.48 23.01 -8.72
CA GLU A 31 -3.27 24.40 -8.26
C GLU A 31 -1.84 24.91 -8.57
N ARG A 32 -0.86 24.01 -8.57
CA ARG A 32 0.54 24.34 -8.86
C ARG A 32 0.85 24.50 -10.35
N LYS A 33 -0.16 24.37 -11.23
CA LYS A 33 -0.02 24.43 -12.70
C LYS A 33 1.12 23.52 -13.21
N THR A 34 1.37 22.41 -12.52
CA THR A 34 2.32 21.37 -12.96
C THR A 34 1.46 20.30 -13.64
N PRO A 35 1.32 20.29 -14.98
CA PRO A 35 0.28 19.53 -15.70
C PRO A 35 0.53 18.02 -15.72
N ASP A 36 1.34 17.49 -14.81
CA ASP A 36 1.65 16.06 -14.76
C ASP A 36 0.55 15.33 -13.97
N LYS A 37 -0.51 14.99 -14.72
CA LYS A 37 -1.68 14.23 -14.26
C LYS A 37 -1.52 12.72 -14.47
N SER A 38 -0.30 12.26 -14.74
CA SER A 38 -0.05 10.83 -14.89
C SER A 38 -0.44 10.08 -13.62
N PRO A 39 -1.34 9.08 -13.69
CA PRO A 39 -1.72 8.29 -12.53
C PRO A 39 -0.53 7.51 -11.97
N TYR A 40 0.48 7.19 -12.79
CA TYR A 40 1.71 6.51 -12.37
C TYR A 40 2.56 7.36 -11.42
N ARG A 41 2.33 8.68 -11.35
CA ARG A 41 2.96 9.54 -10.36
C ARG A 41 2.56 9.21 -8.93
N ALA A 42 1.40 8.60 -8.73
CA ALA A 42 0.91 8.24 -7.41
C ALA A 42 0.87 6.72 -7.22
N GLY A 43 1.18 6.29 -6.01
CA GLY A 43 1.14 4.91 -5.59
C GLY A 43 0.24 4.69 -4.38
N PHE A 44 -0.43 3.54 -4.31
CA PHE A 44 -1.18 3.13 -3.12
C PHE A 44 -0.88 1.69 -2.72
N ALA A 45 -0.75 1.43 -1.43
CA ALA A 45 -0.55 0.06 -0.92
C ALA A 45 -1.88 -0.56 -0.53
N GLN A 46 -2.13 -1.78 -0.98
CA GLN A 46 -3.39 -2.47 -0.77
C GLN A 46 -3.16 -3.94 -0.38
N THR A 47 -3.81 -4.36 0.71
CA THR A 47 -3.90 -5.77 1.09
C THR A 47 -4.88 -6.49 0.18
N ILE A 48 -4.42 -7.56 -0.47
CA ILE A 48 -5.18 -8.28 -1.49
C ILE A 48 -5.18 -9.77 -1.19
N CYS A 49 -6.35 -10.39 -1.20
CA CYS A 49 -6.54 -11.81 -0.92
C CYS A 49 -7.48 -12.44 -1.96
N VAL A 50 -6.95 -13.31 -2.82
CA VAL A 50 -7.73 -13.93 -3.91
C VAL A 50 -7.98 -15.41 -3.61
N ALA A 51 -9.22 -15.85 -3.76
CA ALA A 51 -9.61 -17.26 -3.74
C ALA A 51 -10.51 -17.55 -4.95
N ASP A 52 -10.97 -18.78 -5.17
CA ASP A 52 -11.84 -19.07 -6.32
C ASP A 52 -13.25 -18.48 -6.13
N THR A 53 -13.70 -18.32 -4.89
CA THR A 53 -14.99 -17.68 -4.54
C THR A 53 -14.86 -16.70 -3.37
N ASP A 54 -15.82 -15.78 -3.23
CA ASP A 54 -15.84 -14.81 -2.13
C ASP A 54 -15.94 -15.51 -0.76
N ALA A 55 -16.75 -16.56 -0.66
CA ALA A 55 -16.90 -17.36 0.55
C ALA A 55 -15.62 -18.14 0.91
N GLU A 56 -14.90 -18.66 -0.11
CA GLU A 56 -13.62 -19.30 0.11
C GLU A 56 -12.57 -18.29 0.62
N ALA A 57 -12.57 -17.07 0.09
CA ALA A 57 -11.65 -16.02 0.53
C ALA A 57 -11.81 -15.72 2.02
N GLU A 58 -13.05 -15.57 2.51
CA GLU A 58 -13.31 -15.39 3.95
C GLU A 58 -12.76 -16.59 4.74
N LYS A 59 -13.10 -17.82 4.34
CA LYS A 59 -12.67 -19.03 5.04
C LYS A 59 -11.14 -19.16 5.14
N LEU A 60 -10.42 -18.82 4.08
CA LEU A 60 -8.97 -19.00 4.02
C LEU A 60 -8.20 -17.89 4.74
N TYR A 61 -8.67 -16.65 4.64
CA TYR A 61 -7.86 -15.47 4.95
C TYR A 61 -8.32 -14.68 6.18
N LYS A 62 -9.57 -14.88 6.64
CA LYS A 62 -10.13 -14.12 7.78
C LYS A 62 -9.25 -14.15 9.01
N GLU A 63 -8.83 -15.34 9.44
CA GLU A 63 -7.96 -15.49 10.61
C GLU A 63 -6.68 -14.63 10.52
N HIS A 64 -6.06 -14.58 9.34
CA HIS A 64 -4.79 -13.90 9.12
C HIS A 64 -4.95 -12.38 9.05
N VAL A 65 -6.03 -11.93 8.41
CA VAL A 65 -6.43 -10.52 8.36
C VAL A 65 -6.80 -10.05 9.77
N ASP A 66 -7.64 -10.79 10.48
CA ASP A 66 -8.06 -10.48 11.85
C ASP A 66 -6.84 -10.43 12.79
N TYR A 67 -5.90 -11.38 12.67
CA TYR A 67 -4.65 -11.34 13.45
C TYR A 67 -3.86 -10.05 13.19
N PHE A 68 -3.70 -9.65 11.93
CA PHE A 68 -2.96 -8.43 11.59
C PHE A 68 -3.64 -7.17 12.13
N TYR A 69 -4.93 -6.98 11.84
CA TYR A 69 -5.67 -5.78 12.23
C TYR A 69 -5.92 -5.71 13.73
N ASN A 70 -6.21 -6.83 14.39
CA ASN A 70 -6.58 -6.86 15.80
C ASN A 70 -5.37 -6.94 16.73
N ARG A 71 -4.25 -7.52 16.29
CA ARG A 71 -3.07 -7.75 17.15
C ARG A 71 -1.83 -6.97 16.70
N CYS A 72 -1.54 -6.90 15.41
CA CYS A 72 -0.31 -6.25 14.92
C CYS A 72 -0.44 -4.72 14.81
N LEU A 73 -1.64 -4.20 14.57
CA LEU A 73 -1.90 -2.75 14.45
C LEU A 73 -2.30 -2.07 15.78
N HIS A 74 -1.97 -2.68 16.92
CA HIS A 74 -2.22 -2.08 18.23
C HIS A 74 -1.16 -1.01 18.57
N VAL A 75 -1.35 0.20 18.03
CA VAL A 75 -0.52 1.37 18.35
C VAL A 75 -1.24 2.22 19.39
N TYR A 76 -0.56 2.58 20.47
CA TYR A 76 -1.08 3.54 21.45
C TYR A 76 -1.36 4.88 20.75
N PRO A 77 -2.57 5.47 20.87
CA PRO A 77 -2.93 6.71 20.16
C PRO A 77 -1.96 7.88 20.37
N GLY A 78 -1.32 7.97 21.54
CA GLY A 78 -0.32 9.02 21.80
C GLY A 78 0.98 8.88 21.00
N PHE A 79 1.21 7.73 20.35
CA PHE A 79 2.31 7.55 19.40
C PHE A 79 1.87 7.66 17.93
N ALA A 80 0.57 7.82 17.67
CA ALA A 80 0.06 7.92 16.31
C ALA A 80 0.46 9.23 15.62
N ASP A 81 0.62 10.32 16.40
CA ASP A 81 1.12 11.60 15.91
C ASP A 81 2.36 12.01 16.73
N ALA A 82 3.53 12.03 16.08
CA ALA A 82 4.74 12.56 16.70
C ALA A 82 4.61 14.09 16.91
N PRO A 83 5.12 14.64 18.03
CA PRO A 83 5.15 16.09 18.22
C PRO A 83 5.83 16.81 17.06
N GLY A 84 5.15 17.81 16.48
CA GLY A 84 5.68 18.60 15.36
C GLY A 84 5.43 18.04 13.95
N TYR A 85 4.83 16.84 13.81
CA TYR A 85 4.59 16.22 12.51
C TYR A 85 3.49 16.90 11.67
N ARG A 86 2.66 17.74 12.31
CA ARG A 86 1.54 18.44 11.67
C ARG A 86 1.68 19.95 11.86
N THR A 87 1.33 20.71 10.83
CA THR A 87 1.22 22.17 10.93
C THR A 87 -0.03 22.54 11.74
N ILE A 88 0.02 23.69 12.43
CA ILE A 88 -1.14 24.25 13.16
C ILE A 88 -2.37 24.34 12.24
N LYS A 89 -2.17 24.76 10.98
CA LYS A 89 -3.23 24.86 9.98
C LYS A 89 -3.89 23.50 9.71
N THR A 90 -3.12 22.42 9.62
CA THR A 90 -3.65 21.05 9.46
C THR A 90 -4.49 20.64 10.66
N ILE A 91 -4.02 20.91 11.88
CA ILE A 91 -4.75 20.59 13.12
C ILE A 91 -6.10 21.33 13.16
N GLN A 92 -6.08 22.62 12.83
CA GLN A 92 -7.28 23.47 12.81
C GLN A 92 -8.33 23.03 11.78
N THR A 93 -7.95 22.30 10.73
CA THR A 93 -8.93 21.77 9.76
C THR A 93 -9.80 20.64 10.31
N GLY A 94 -9.45 20.06 11.47
CA GLY A 94 -10.16 18.91 12.04
C GLY A 94 -9.98 17.60 11.25
N ALA A 95 -9.18 17.60 10.18
CA ALA A 95 -8.96 16.45 9.31
C ALA A 95 -8.13 15.31 9.96
N LEU A 96 -7.62 15.51 11.17
CA LEU A 96 -6.82 14.49 11.89
C LEU A 96 -7.58 13.17 12.08
N SER A 97 -8.89 13.23 12.31
CA SER A 97 -9.75 12.04 12.47
C SER A 97 -9.81 11.17 11.22
N GLN A 98 -9.56 11.73 10.03
CA GLN A 98 -9.52 10.98 8.78
C GLN A 98 -8.22 10.17 8.61
N TYR A 99 -7.15 10.58 9.29
CA TYR A 99 -5.85 9.91 9.27
C TYR A 99 -5.61 9.03 10.50
N ALA A 100 -6.43 9.20 11.53
CA ALA A 100 -6.40 8.39 12.72
C ALA A 100 -7.07 7.01 12.48
N PRO A 101 -6.64 5.97 13.23
CA PRO A 101 -7.41 4.74 13.33
C PRO A 101 -8.88 5.02 13.67
N PRO A 102 -9.82 4.15 13.26
CA PRO A 102 -11.22 4.28 13.64
C PRO A 102 -11.39 4.38 15.16
N VAL A 103 -12.45 5.07 15.61
CA VAL A 103 -12.79 5.20 17.03
C VAL A 103 -13.03 3.78 17.60
N GLY A 104 -12.22 3.37 18.58
CA GLY A 104 -12.21 2.00 19.11
C GLY A 104 -11.08 1.10 18.57
N GLY A 105 -10.28 1.60 17.62
CA GLY A 105 -9.16 0.88 17.01
C GLY A 105 -9.60 -0.13 15.94
N TYR A 106 -8.64 -0.72 15.23
CA TYR A 106 -8.92 -1.76 14.24
C TYR A 106 -9.44 -3.07 14.87
N SER A 107 -9.24 -3.26 16.17
CA SER A 107 -9.55 -4.48 16.93
C SER A 107 -11.03 -4.87 17.00
N THR A 108 -11.95 -3.98 16.61
CA THR A 108 -13.40 -4.21 16.65
C THR A 108 -14.01 -4.46 15.28
N LEU A 109 -13.23 -4.34 14.20
CA LEU A 109 -13.73 -4.51 12.84
C LEU A 109 -13.85 -6.01 12.50
N THR A 110 -14.97 -6.39 11.90
CA THR A 110 -15.15 -7.75 11.37
C THR A 110 -14.53 -7.88 9.98
N TRP A 111 -14.35 -9.11 9.49
CA TRP A 111 -14.01 -9.38 8.07
C TRP A 111 -14.88 -8.58 7.09
N LYS A 112 -16.19 -8.55 7.35
CA LYS A 112 -17.15 -7.82 6.53
C LYS A 112 -16.86 -6.33 6.56
N ASP A 113 -16.63 -5.75 7.73
CA ASP A 113 -16.28 -4.33 7.86
C ASP A 113 -14.97 -3.99 7.14
N LEU A 114 -13.94 -4.83 7.30
CA LEU A 114 -12.63 -4.64 6.67
C LEU A 114 -12.72 -4.68 5.14
N THR A 115 -13.55 -5.57 4.59
CA THR A 115 -13.74 -5.71 3.14
C THR A 115 -14.64 -4.62 2.56
N GLU A 116 -15.78 -4.33 3.20
CA GLU A 116 -16.73 -3.30 2.75
C GLU A 116 -16.17 -1.88 2.85
N GLN A 117 -15.37 -1.60 3.89
CA GLN A 117 -14.70 -0.30 4.05
C GLN A 117 -13.41 -0.18 3.22
N GLY A 118 -13.06 -1.21 2.45
CA GLY A 118 -11.92 -1.21 1.54
C GLY A 118 -10.54 -1.28 2.20
N HIS A 119 -10.46 -1.72 3.47
CA HIS A 119 -9.20 -1.99 4.16
C HIS A 119 -8.47 -3.15 3.47
N VAL A 120 -9.23 -4.21 3.16
CA VAL A 120 -8.74 -5.39 2.45
C VAL A 120 -9.61 -5.60 1.21
N ILE A 121 -8.98 -5.85 0.06
CA ILE A 121 -9.69 -6.32 -1.13
C ILE A 121 -9.56 -7.84 -1.15
N ALA A 122 -10.64 -8.54 -0.82
CA ALA A 122 -10.66 -9.99 -0.78
C ALA A 122 -11.87 -10.58 -1.50
N GLY A 123 -11.67 -11.70 -2.21
CA GLY A 123 -12.76 -12.43 -2.85
C GLY A 123 -12.32 -13.30 -4.03
N SER A 124 -13.28 -13.61 -4.89
CA SER A 124 -13.09 -14.22 -6.19
C SER A 124 -12.25 -13.32 -7.12
N PRO A 125 -11.67 -13.85 -8.20
CA PRO A 125 -10.89 -13.04 -9.13
C PRO A 125 -11.71 -11.90 -9.75
N GLU A 126 -13.02 -12.11 -9.95
CA GLU A 126 -13.90 -11.08 -10.52
C GLU A 126 -14.20 -9.97 -9.50
N THR A 127 -14.53 -10.32 -8.26
CA THR A 127 -14.73 -9.36 -7.16
C THR A 127 -13.47 -8.51 -6.94
N VAL A 128 -12.31 -9.16 -6.87
CA VAL A 128 -11.03 -8.47 -6.69
C VAL A 128 -10.70 -7.56 -7.88
N ARG A 129 -10.92 -8.02 -9.12
CA ARG A 129 -10.74 -7.18 -10.32
C ARG A 129 -11.58 -5.91 -10.26
N GLN A 130 -12.87 -6.03 -9.96
CA GLN A 130 -13.78 -4.89 -9.89
C GLN A 130 -13.35 -3.88 -8.82
N LYS A 131 -12.99 -4.38 -7.64
CA LYS A 131 -12.56 -3.52 -6.52
C LYS A 131 -11.20 -2.85 -6.78
N MET A 132 -10.28 -3.55 -7.43
CA MET A 132 -8.99 -2.97 -7.82
C MET A 132 -9.16 -1.90 -8.91
N GLU A 133 -10.06 -2.11 -9.87
CA GLU A 133 -10.41 -1.09 -10.86
C GLU A 133 -11.05 0.15 -10.21
N GLU A 134 -11.98 -0.06 -9.27
CA GLU A 134 -12.60 1.00 -8.48
C GLU A 134 -11.53 1.79 -7.70
N LEU A 135 -10.62 1.09 -7.02
CA LEU A 135 -9.51 1.70 -6.28
C LEU A 135 -8.61 2.54 -7.19
N ALA A 136 -8.13 1.96 -8.30
CA ALA A 136 -7.19 2.63 -9.20
C ALA A 136 -7.81 3.90 -9.80
N LYS A 137 -9.06 3.82 -10.28
CA LYS A 137 -9.77 4.96 -10.87
C LYS A 137 -10.16 6.01 -9.83
N SER A 138 -10.66 5.59 -8.67
CA SER A 138 -11.13 6.53 -7.64
C SER A 138 -10.02 7.33 -6.98
N LEU A 139 -8.82 6.73 -6.83
CA LEU A 139 -7.64 7.40 -6.29
C LEU A 139 -6.77 8.06 -7.38
N HIS A 140 -7.07 7.77 -8.66
CA HIS A 140 -6.25 8.13 -9.82
C HIS A 140 -4.79 7.67 -9.65
N VAL A 141 -4.59 6.38 -9.37
CA VAL A 141 -3.26 5.78 -9.13
C VAL A 141 -2.94 4.71 -10.16
N GLY A 142 -1.74 4.78 -10.74
CA GLY A 142 -1.23 3.82 -11.72
C GLY A 142 -0.32 2.77 -11.11
N ASN A 143 0.25 3.04 -9.94
CA ASN A 143 1.13 2.13 -9.22
C ASN A 143 0.45 1.57 -7.97
N ILE A 144 0.38 0.25 -7.84
CA ILE A 144 -0.18 -0.41 -6.65
C ILE A 144 0.88 -1.30 -5.99
N PHE A 145 1.16 -1.03 -4.72
CA PHE A 145 1.93 -1.95 -3.89
C PHE A 145 1.01 -3.08 -3.42
N CYS A 146 1.10 -4.22 -4.10
CA CYS A 146 0.28 -5.39 -3.79
C CYS A 146 0.81 -6.08 -2.53
N LEU A 147 0.10 -5.96 -1.42
CA LEU A 147 0.41 -6.66 -0.17
C LEU A 147 -0.32 -8.01 -0.19
N MET A 148 0.34 -9.02 -0.76
CA MET A 148 -0.21 -10.37 -0.97
C MET A 148 -0.08 -11.29 0.25
N HIS A 149 0.76 -10.90 1.21
CA HIS A 149 0.94 -11.58 2.49
C HIS A 149 0.45 -10.67 3.62
N VAL A 150 -0.29 -11.25 4.57
CA VAL A 150 -0.82 -10.51 5.72
C VAL A 150 -0.78 -11.37 6.97
N GLY A 151 -0.40 -10.76 8.10
CA GLY A 151 -0.43 -11.39 9.41
C GLY A 151 0.38 -12.68 9.50
N ASN A 152 -0.23 -13.71 10.09
CA ASN A 152 0.36 -15.04 10.28
C ASN A 152 0.09 -15.99 9.08
N MET A 153 -0.22 -15.46 7.88
CA MET A 153 -0.57 -16.28 6.72
C MET A 153 0.57 -17.25 6.34
N PRO A 154 0.29 -18.57 6.22
CA PRO A 154 1.25 -19.55 5.70
C PRO A 154 1.66 -19.29 4.25
N LYS A 155 2.84 -19.78 3.87
CA LYS A 155 3.40 -19.63 2.52
C LYS A 155 2.44 -20.11 1.44
N GLU A 156 1.79 -21.25 1.65
CA GLU A 156 0.94 -21.92 0.66
C GLU A 156 -0.27 -21.05 0.31
N LYS A 157 -0.89 -20.41 1.31
CA LYS A 157 -2.01 -19.49 1.14
C LYS A 157 -1.59 -18.22 0.39
N CYS A 158 -0.44 -17.66 0.74
CA CYS A 158 0.13 -16.50 0.04
C CYS A 158 0.40 -16.81 -1.44
N MET A 159 1.02 -17.96 -1.72
CA MET A 159 1.31 -18.40 -3.09
C MET A 159 0.04 -18.66 -3.88
N TYR A 160 -0.99 -19.26 -3.26
CA TYR A 160 -2.30 -19.48 -3.88
C TYR A 160 -2.97 -18.16 -4.29
N SER A 161 -3.08 -17.20 -3.36
CA SER A 161 -3.60 -15.85 -3.63
C SER A 161 -2.82 -15.14 -4.74
N THR A 162 -1.48 -15.17 -4.65
CA THR A 162 -0.58 -14.50 -5.60
C THR A 162 -0.72 -15.07 -7.00
N LYS A 163 -0.82 -16.40 -7.13
CA LYS A 163 -1.02 -17.06 -8.42
C LYS A 163 -2.34 -16.64 -9.06
N LEU A 164 -3.45 -16.71 -8.30
CA LEU A 164 -4.77 -16.30 -8.82
C LEU A 164 -4.80 -14.83 -9.21
N PHE A 165 -4.18 -13.95 -8.43
CA PHE A 165 -4.07 -12.54 -8.76
C PHE A 165 -3.29 -12.34 -10.08
N ALA A 166 -2.12 -12.96 -10.21
CA ALA A 166 -1.27 -12.82 -11.39
C ALA A 166 -1.91 -13.38 -12.66
N GLU A 167 -2.63 -14.50 -12.58
CA GLU A 167 -3.21 -15.19 -13.73
C GLU A 167 -4.58 -14.64 -14.12
N LYS A 168 -5.45 -14.34 -13.14
CA LYS A 168 -6.87 -14.05 -13.40
C LYS A 168 -7.27 -12.58 -13.22
N VAL A 169 -6.52 -11.81 -12.42
CA VAL A 169 -6.86 -10.42 -12.05
C VAL A 169 -5.98 -9.42 -12.80
N MET A 170 -4.67 -9.47 -12.56
CA MET A 170 -3.68 -8.51 -13.06
C MET A 170 -3.75 -8.28 -14.58
N PRO A 171 -3.93 -9.29 -15.46
CA PRO A 171 -3.99 -9.07 -16.89
C PRO A 171 -5.16 -8.16 -17.31
N LYS A 172 -6.27 -8.20 -16.57
CA LYS A 172 -7.47 -7.39 -16.84
C LYS A 172 -7.32 -5.94 -16.36
N LEU A 173 -6.27 -5.61 -15.61
CA LEU A 173 -6.03 -4.27 -15.04
C LEU A 173 -4.91 -3.49 -15.74
N ARG A 174 -4.12 -4.11 -16.63
CA ARG A 174 -2.93 -3.48 -17.24
C ARG A 174 -3.24 -2.23 -18.06
N ASN A 175 -4.41 -2.18 -18.69
CA ASN A 175 -4.77 -1.10 -19.63
C ASN A 175 -5.85 -0.16 -19.05
N LEU A 176 -5.81 0.09 -17.73
CA LEU A 176 -6.77 1.00 -17.08
C LEU A 176 -6.58 2.47 -17.47
N PHE A 177 -5.37 2.86 -17.85
CA PHE A 177 -4.98 4.23 -18.22
C PHE A 177 -4.23 4.24 -19.56
N PRO A 178 -4.90 3.91 -20.69
CA PRO A 178 -4.26 3.73 -21.98
C PRO A 178 -3.54 5.00 -22.48
N GLU A 179 -4.02 6.18 -22.10
CA GLU A 179 -3.40 7.46 -22.46
C GLU A 179 -2.02 7.69 -21.81
N TYR A 180 -1.65 6.88 -20.82
CA TYR A 180 -0.35 6.92 -20.13
C TYR A 180 0.45 5.61 -20.30
N GLU A 181 0.09 4.73 -21.24
CA GLU A 181 0.72 3.40 -21.41
C GLU A 181 2.25 3.47 -21.55
N SER A 182 2.78 4.50 -22.20
CA SER A 182 4.22 4.70 -22.40
C SER A 182 4.93 5.45 -21.26
N ASP A 183 4.24 5.79 -20.17
CA ASP A 183 4.81 6.59 -19.09
C ASP A 183 5.56 5.74 -18.05
N GLU A 184 6.85 5.53 -18.29
CA GLU A 184 7.72 4.74 -17.42
C GLU A 184 8.50 5.57 -16.37
N ARG A 185 8.20 6.87 -16.24
CA ARG A 185 8.98 7.79 -15.38
C ARG A 185 8.99 7.40 -13.90
N PHE A 186 7.92 6.74 -13.46
CA PHE A 186 7.69 6.37 -12.06
C PHE A 186 7.87 4.88 -11.79
N TRP A 187 8.29 4.11 -12.80
CA TRP A 187 8.57 2.69 -12.67
C TRP A 187 10.03 2.44 -12.33
N CYS A 188 10.31 1.35 -11.62
CA CYS A 188 11.67 0.97 -11.30
C CYS A 188 12.36 0.38 -12.54
N HIS A 189 13.57 0.88 -12.81
CA HIS A 189 14.44 0.33 -13.85
C HIS A 189 15.55 -0.48 -13.21
N PRO A 190 15.97 -1.61 -13.81
CA PRO A 190 17.13 -2.34 -13.34
C PRO A 190 18.32 -1.38 -13.20
N ILE A 191 18.92 -1.35 -12.01
CA ILE A 191 20.21 -0.69 -11.87
C ILE A 191 21.20 -1.40 -12.79
N LYS A 192 22.15 -0.66 -13.38
CA LYS A 192 23.29 -1.29 -14.05
C LYS A 192 23.89 -2.29 -13.08
N GLN A 193 24.20 -3.51 -13.53
CA GLN A 193 24.85 -4.51 -12.70
C GLN A 193 26.05 -3.87 -12.00
N VAL A 194 25.91 -3.65 -10.70
CA VAL A 194 26.99 -3.18 -9.85
C VAL A 194 27.66 -4.42 -9.29
N THR A 195 28.97 -4.53 -9.47
CA THR A 195 29.76 -5.50 -8.74
C THR A 195 29.61 -5.17 -7.26
N PRO A 196 29.06 -6.07 -6.42
CA PRO A 196 29.00 -5.85 -4.99
C PRO A 196 30.41 -5.52 -4.49
N GLY A 197 30.55 -4.50 -3.65
CA GLY A 197 31.83 -4.23 -3.00
C GLY A 197 32.32 -5.48 -2.29
N SER A 198 33.60 -5.80 -2.41
CA SER A 198 34.19 -6.89 -1.62
C SER A 198 34.04 -6.57 -0.15
N LEU A 199 33.49 -7.49 0.64
CA LEU A 199 33.58 -7.39 2.09
C LEU A 199 35.07 -7.27 2.48
N PRO A 200 35.42 -6.43 3.47
CA PRO A 200 36.77 -6.42 3.99
C PRO A 200 37.13 -7.83 4.46
N THR A 201 38.37 -8.24 4.20
CA THR A 201 38.88 -9.49 4.76
C THR A 201 38.76 -9.44 6.28
N GLU A 202 38.58 -10.59 6.92
CA GLU A 202 38.48 -10.69 8.38
C GLU A 202 39.64 -9.98 9.09
N LYS A 203 40.85 -10.08 8.52
CA LYS A 203 42.03 -9.32 8.97
C LYS A 203 41.83 -7.80 8.94
N LYS A 204 41.33 -7.25 7.83
CA LYS A 204 41.04 -5.80 7.71
C LYS A 204 39.90 -5.37 8.64
N ALA A 205 38.90 -6.22 8.82
CA ALA A 205 37.82 -5.95 9.77
C ALA A 205 38.38 -5.87 11.20
N LEU A 206 39.24 -6.83 11.59
CA LEU A 206 39.88 -6.91 12.92
C LEU A 206 40.87 -5.76 13.18
N GLU A 207 41.58 -5.29 12.16
CA GLU A 207 42.43 -4.09 12.23
C GLU A 207 41.59 -2.82 12.51
N VAL A 208 40.39 -2.71 11.93
CA VAL A 208 39.49 -1.57 12.12
C VAL A 208 38.81 -1.59 13.50
N VAL A 209 38.48 -2.76 14.06
CA VAL A 209 37.89 -2.88 15.41
C VAL A 209 38.93 -2.96 16.53
N GLY A 210 40.23 -2.72 16.24
CA GLY A 210 41.28 -2.67 17.25
C GLY A 210 41.54 -4.00 17.98
N ALA A 211 41.10 -5.12 17.40
CA ALA A 211 41.22 -6.46 18.01
C ALA A 211 42.52 -7.19 17.60
N ALA A 212 43.36 -6.57 16.77
CA ALA A 212 44.69 -7.10 16.45
C ALA A 212 45.71 -6.68 17.53
N ARG A 213 45.71 -7.41 18.66
CA ARG A 213 46.89 -7.64 19.49
C ARG A 213 47.10 -9.13 19.63
#